data_AF-A0A5J4Y2X0-F1
#
_entry.id   AF-A0A5J4Y2X0-F1
#
_cell.length_a   1.000
_cell.length_b   1.000
_cell.length_c   1.000
_cell.angle_alpha   90.00
_cell.angle_beta   90.00
_cell.angle_gamma   90.00
#
_symmetry.space_group_name_H-M   'P 1'
#
loop_
_entity.id
_entity.type
_entity.pdbx_description
1 polymer ?
#
loop_
_entity_poly.entity_id
_entity_poly.type
_entity_poly.pdbx_seq_one_letter_code
_entity_poly.pdbx_strand_id
1 'polypeptide(L)'
;MSKPYPREALSIFRQILRIHRENLPPPMRALGDNYVRDEMRRHKEAQTSKAQWQTFVKEWKMYRDMLTGKADLQNKGGDIHPDVIAAMTPEQKQQFLDLREETQKLAAALGIPDSKTS
;
A
#
# COMPACT_ATOMS: atom_id res chain seq x y z
N MET A 1 -0.13 -28.20 16.48
CA MET A 1 -1.31 -27.58 15.82
C MET A 1 -1.02 -26.11 15.58
N SER A 2 -1.16 -25.61 14.34
CA SER A 2 -0.98 -24.19 14.03
C SER A 2 -2.11 -23.36 14.67
N LYS A 3 -1.78 -22.20 15.26
CA LYS A 3 -2.77 -21.33 15.89
C LYS A 3 -3.80 -20.84 14.86
N PRO A 4 -5.09 -20.79 15.21
CA PRO A 4 -6.11 -20.25 14.30
C PRO A 4 -5.89 -18.74 14.09
N TYR A 5 -6.33 -18.25 12.93
CA TYR A 5 -6.31 -16.82 12.64
C TYR A 5 -7.17 -16.04 13.66
N PRO A 6 -6.73 -14.84 14.09
CA PRO A 6 -7.61 -13.92 14.81
C PRO A 6 -8.85 -13.60 13.98
N ARG A 7 -10.02 -13.50 14.63
CA ARG A 7 -11.29 -13.19 13.95
C ARG A 7 -11.21 -11.87 13.17
N GLU A 8 -10.51 -10.89 13.72
CA GLU A 8 -10.35 -9.58 13.10
C GLU A 8 -9.51 -9.64 11.82
N ALA A 9 -8.45 -10.45 11.80
CA ALA A 9 -7.63 -10.71 10.61
C ALA A 9 -8.46 -11.36 9.49
N LEU A 10 -9.32 -12.33 9.83
CA LEU A 10 -10.24 -12.94 8.85
C LEU A 10 -11.29 -11.94 8.35
N SER A 11 -11.78 -11.04 9.20
CA SER A 11 -12.73 -10.01 8.82
C SER A 11 -12.12 -9.03 7.81
N ILE A 12 -10.92 -8.51 8.10
CA ILE A 12 -10.26 -7.56 7.20
C ILE A 12 -9.85 -8.21 5.87
N PHE A 13 -9.38 -9.47 5.90
CA PHE A 13 -9.08 -10.24 4.70
C PHE A 13 -10.29 -10.33 3.75
N ARG A 14 -11.48 -10.68 4.28
CA ARG A 14 -12.71 -10.76 3.47
C ARG A 14 -13.14 -9.40 2.94
N GLN A 15 -12.98 -8.33 3.73
CA GLN A 15 -13.29 -6.97 3.30
C GLN A 15 -12.41 -6.53 2.12
N ILE A 16 -11.10 -6.78 2.19
CA ILE A 16 -10.16 -6.44 1.11
C ILE A 16 -10.50 -7.17 -0.18
N LEU A 17 -10.73 -8.49 -0.13
CA LEU A 17 -11.11 -9.26 -1.32
C LEU A 17 -12.42 -8.75 -1.95
N ARG A 18 -13.38 -8.34 -1.12
CA ARG A 18 -14.62 -7.73 -1.61
C ARG A 18 -14.34 -6.41 -2.33
N ILE A 19 -13.49 -5.55 -1.76
CA ILE A 19 -13.12 -4.27 -2.36
C ILE A 19 -12.31 -4.46 -3.63
N HIS A 20 -11.40 -5.44 -3.71
CA HIS A 20 -10.72 -5.79 -4.96
C HIS A 20 -11.71 -6.14 -6.07
N ARG A 21 -12.79 -6.86 -5.73
CA ARG A 21 -13.84 -7.20 -6.70
C ARG A 21 -14.63 -5.98 -7.16
N GLU A 22 -14.91 -5.05 -6.23
CA GLU A 22 -15.72 -3.85 -6.49
C GLU A 22 -14.93 -2.75 -7.22
N ASN A 23 -13.64 -2.58 -6.90
CA ASN A 23 -12.88 -1.38 -7.30
C ASN A 23 -11.70 -1.63 -8.26
N LEU A 24 -11.23 -2.88 -8.42
CA LEU A 24 -10.05 -3.17 -9.25
C LEU A 24 -10.42 -3.80 -10.61
N PRO A 25 -9.74 -3.38 -11.70
CA PRO A 25 -9.78 -4.08 -12.98
C PRO A 25 -9.33 -5.55 -12.84
N PRO A 26 -9.79 -6.48 -13.71
CA PRO A 26 -9.55 -7.91 -13.55
C PRO A 26 -8.07 -8.32 -13.38
N PRO A 27 -7.10 -7.78 -14.16
CA PRO A 27 -5.68 -8.14 -13.99
C PRO A 27 -5.12 -7.70 -12.63
N MET A 28 -5.43 -6.48 -12.19
CA MET A 28 -5.00 -5.95 -10.90
C MET A 28 -5.64 -6.70 -9.72
N ARG A 29 -6.91 -7.10 -9.86
CA ARG A 29 -7.61 -7.92 -8.88
C ARG A 29 -6.94 -9.27 -8.69
N ALA A 30 -6.62 -9.98 -9.78
CA ALA A 30 -5.99 -11.29 -9.69
C ALA A 30 -4.62 -11.21 -8.99
N LEU A 31 -3.82 -10.20 -9.33
CA LEU A 31 -2.55 -9.91 -8.68
C LEU A 31 -2.74 -9.62 -7.17
N GLY A 32 -3.63 -8.69 -6.84
CA GLY A 32 -3.89 -8.27 -5.46
C GLY A 32 -4.45 -9.41 -4.60
N ASP A 33 -5.38 -10.19 -5.12
CA ASP A 33 -5.96 -11.34 -4.43
C ASP A 33 -4.91 -12.40 -4.08
N ASN A 34 -4.00 -12.69 -5.02
CA ASN A 34 -2.90 -13.63 -4.77
C ASN A 34 -1.95 -13.09 -3.71
N TYR A 35 -1.58 -11.81 -3.80
CA TYR A 35 -0.72 -11.17 -2.81
C TYR A 35 -1.32 -11.23 -1.39
N VAL A 36 -2.60 -10.86 -1.23
CA VAL A 36 -3.30 -10.85 0.05
C VAL A 36 -3.40 -12.26 0.65
N ARG A 37 -3.66 -13.28 -0.18
CA ARG A 37 -3.69 -14.69 0.29
C ARG A 37 -2.33 -15.13 0.80
N ASP A 38 -1.27 -14.83 0.05
CA ASP A 38 0.08 -15.20 0.40
C ASP A 38 0.55 -14.51 1.68
N GLU A 39 0.22 -13.23 1.84
CA GLU A 39 0.61 -12.47 3.02
C GLU A 39 -0.10 -12.98 4.29
N MET A 40 -1.40 -13.30 4.21
CA MET A 40 -2.12 -13.95 5.32
C MET A 40 -1.52 -15.32 5.68
N ARG A 41 -1.05 -16.08 4.69
CA ARG A 41 -0.39 -17.37 4.93
C ARG A 41 0.95 -17.17 5.63
N ARG A 42 1.82 -16.31 5.07
CA ARG A 42 3.13 -15.95 5.66
C ARG A 42 2.99 -15.48 7.10
N HIS A 43 2.02 -14.61 7.37
CA HIS A 43 1.79 -14.07 8.71
C HIS A 43 1.33 -15.12 9.72
N LYS A 44 0.68 -16.21 9.28
CA LYS A 44 0.34 -17.33 10.17
C LYS A 44 1.51 -18.28 10.38
N GLU A 45 2.28 -18.54 9.34
CA GLU A 45 3.42 -19.46 9.36
C GLU A 45 4.57 -18.92 10.22
N ALA A 46 4.77 -17.60 10.24
CA ALA A 46 5.77 -16.92 11.07
C ALA A 46 5.51 -16.95 12.60
N GLN A 47 4.54 -17.73 13.08
CA GLN A 47 4.17 -17.84 14.50
C GLN A 47 3.88 -16.49 15.18
N THR A 48 3.29 -15.58 14.42
CA THR A 48 3.15 -14.19 14.80
C THR A 48 2.41 -13.98 16.12
N SER A 49 2.97 -13.10 16.96
CA SER A 49 2.42 -12.75 18.27
C SER A 49 1.11 -11.95 18.15
N LYS A 50 0.34 -11.87 19.24
CA LYS A 50 -0.90 -11.08 19.28
C LYS A 50 -0.67 -9.61 18.91
N ALA A 51 0.43 -9.01 19.38
CA ALA A 51 0.77 -7.61 19.09
C ALA A 51 1.04 -7.38 17.60
N GLN A 52 1.80 -8.28 16.99
CA GLN A 52 2.08 -8.21 15.55
C GLN A 52 0.81 -8.42 14.70
N TRP A 53 -0.12 -9.29 15.13
CA TRP A 53 -1.44 -9.39 14.50
C TRP A 53 -2.27 -8.10 14.60
N GLN A 54 -2.16 -7.37 15.72
CA GLN A 54 -2.82 -6.06 15.86
C GLN A 54 -2.23 -5.05 14.89
N THR A 55 -0.89 -4.99 14.77
CA THR A 55 -0.22 -4.15 13.78
C THR A 55 -0.65 -4.52 12.36
N PHE A 56 -0.64 -5.82 12.03
CA PHE A 56 -1.09 -6.31 10.72
C PHE A 56 -2.51 -5.86 10.37
N VAL A 57 -3.45 -6.03 11.30
CA VAL A 57 -4.83 -5.59 11.12
C VAL A 57 -4.93 -4.07 10.95
N LYS A 58 -4.13 -3.29 11.68
CA LYS A 58 -4.09 -1.82 11.56
C LYS A 58 -3.67 -1.41 10.14
N GLU A 59 -2.54 -1.92 9.66
CA GLU A 59 -2.04 -1.60 8.31
C GLU A 59 -3.04 -2.01 7.22
N TRP A 60 -3.71 -3.15 7.39
CA TRP A 60 -4.68 -3.64 6.43
C TRP A 60 -6.00 -2.86 6.43
N LYS A 61 -6.39 -2.27 7.57
CA LYS A 61 -7.49 -1.29 7.62
C LYS A 61 -7.12 -0.02 6.86
N MET A 62 -5.89 0.47 6.99
CA MET A 62 -5.41 1.63 6.23
C MET A 62 -5.42 1.35 4.72
N TYR A 63 -4.93 0.17 4.31
CA TYR A 63 -4.97 -0.26 2.91
C TYR A 63 -6.41 -0.33 2.36
N ARG A 64 -7.34 -0.93 3.13
CA ARG A 64 -8.78 -0.96 2.79
C ARG A 64 -9.35 0.45 2.60
N ASP A 65 -9.03 1.36 3.51
CA ASP A 65 -9.52 2.74 3.45
C ASP A 65 -8.96 3.48 2.22
N MET A 66 -7.70 3.22 1.87
CA MET A 66 -7.08 3.70 0.63
C MET A 66 -7.83 3.21 -0.61
N LEU A 67 -8.09 1.90 -0.70
CA LEU A 67 -8.79 1.29 -1.84
C LEU A 67 -10.24 1.77 -1.99
N THR A 68 -10.89 2.17 -0.89
CA THR A 68 -12.28 2.65 -0.91
C THR A 68 -12.38 4.17 -1.08
N GLY A 69 -11.23 4.86 -1.18
CA GLY A 69 -11.18 6.33 -1.24
C GLY A 69 -11.69 7.01 0.03
N LYS A 70 -11.85 6.27 1.13
CA LYS A 70 -12.21 6.75 2.47
C LYS A 70 -10.99 7.08 3.32
N ALA A 71 -9.80 6.70 2.88
CA ALA A 71 -8.57 7.29 3.38
C ALA A 71 -8.60 8.78 3.09
N ASP A 72 -8.22 9.58 4.09
CA ASP A 72 -8.10 11.02 3.98
C ASP A 72 -7.38 11.37 2.68
N LEU A 73 -8.06 12.14 1.81
CA LEU A 73 -7.57 12.46 0.46
C LEU A 73 -6.24 13.23 0.49
N GLN A 74 -5.84 13.75 1.66
CA GLN A 74 -4.52 14.32 1.92
C GLN A 74 -3.36 13.34 1.67
N ASN A 75 -3.60 12.02 1.69
CA ASN A 75 -2.58 10.99 1.50
C ASN A 75 -2.62 10.31 0.12
N LYS A 76 -3.32 10.86 -0.88
CA LYS A 76 -3.29 10.30 -2.24
C LYS A 76 -2.17 10.91 -3.08
N GLY A 77 -1.09 10.15 -3.27
CA GLY A 77 -0.26 10.24 -4.48
C GLY A 77 0.68 11.44 -4.63
N GLY A 78 0.96 12.19 -3.56
CA GLY A 78 1.81 13.38 -3.66
C GLY A 78 3.16 13.24 -2.97
N ASP A 79 3.17 12.75 -1.74
CA ASP A 79 4.35 12.91 -0.88
C ASP A 79 4.68 11.64 -0.10
N ILE A 80 5.98 11.32 -0.08
CA ILE A 80 6.55 10.31 0.82
C ILE A 80 6.24 10.75 2.25
N HIS A 81 5.75 9.82 3.10
CA HIS A 81 5.49 10.12 4.50
C HIS A 81 6.73 10.77 5.15
N PRO A 82 6.60 11.86 5.92
CA PRO A 82 7.75 12.60 6.45
C PRO A 82 8.74 11.72 7.22
N ASP A 83 8.23 10.74 7.96
CA ASP A 83 9.05 9.79 8.71
C ASP A 83 9.90 8.88 7.80
N VAL A 84 9.40 8.57 6.60
CA VAL A 84 10.14 7.78 5.60
C VAL A 84 11.25 8.64 4.99
N ILE A 85 11.00 9.92 4.70
CA ILE A 85 12.04 10.87 4.25
C ILE A 85 13.11 11.06 5.33
N ALA A 86 12.69 11.15 6.60
CA ALA A 86 13.59 11.27 7.73
C ALA A 86 14.48 10.02 7.91
N ALA A 87 13.94 8.84 7.62
CA ALA A 87 14.64 7.56 7.73
C ALA A 87 15.55 7.22 6.52
N MET A 88 15.50 7.98 5.43
CA MET A 88 16.33 7.73 4.24
C MET A 88 17.80 8.05 4.46
N THR A 89 18.68 7.20 3.91
CA THR A 89 20.11 7.50 3.83
C THR A 89 20.37 8.66 2.85
N PRO A 90 21.52 9.35 2.94
CA PRO A 90 21.89 10.40 1.98
C PRO A 90 21.82 9.94 0.52
N GLU A 91 22.23 8.70 0.25
CA GLU A 91 22.24 8.10 -1.09
C GLU A 91 20.82 7.84 -1.61
N GLN A 92 19.92 7.38 -0.74
CA GLN A 92 18.52 7.15 -1.09
C GLN A 92 17.80 8.47 -1.41
N LYS A 93 18.15 9.56 -0.71
CA LYS A 93 17.63 10.90 -1.02
C LYS A 93 18.12 11.38 -2.38
N GLN A 94 19.39 11.12 -2.71
CA GLN A 94 19.95 11.50 -4.01
C GLN A 94 19.25 10.76 -5.15
N GLN A 95 19.10 9.44 -5.06
CA GLN A 95 18.39 8.64 -6.07
C GLN A 95 16.94 9.12 -6.27
N PHE A 96 16.28 9.52 -5.19
CA PHE A 96 14.93 10.05 -5.28
C PHE A 96 14.87 11.39 -6.03
N LEU A 97 15.86 12.27 -5.82
CA LEU A 97 15.98 13.53 -6.56
C LEU A 97 16.26 13.30 -8.04
N ASP A 98 17.17 12.37 -8.36
CA ASP A 98 17.53 12.03 -9.74
C ASP A 98 16.32 11.49 -10.50
N LEU A 99 15.57 10.57 -9.88
CA LEU A 99 14.34 10.01 -10.46
C LEU A 99 13.28 11.10 -10.74
N ARG A 100 13.14 12.08 -9.84
CA ARG A 100 12.22 13.20 -10.02
C ARG A 100 12.62 14.06 -11.22
N GLU A 101 13.90 14.33 -11.41
CA GLU A 101 14.37 15.08 -12.57
C GLU A 101 14.15 14.32 -13.88
N GLU A 102 14.41 13.02 -13.90
CA GLU A 102 14.20 12.19 -15.09
C GLU A 102 12.73 12.12 -15.49
N THR A 103 11.83 11.94 -14.52
CA THR A 103 10.38 11.91 -14.77
C THR A 103 9.85 13.25 -15.25
N GLN A 104 10.37 14.38 -14.75
CA GLN A 104 10.05 15.72 -15.26
C GLN A 104 10.53 15.94 -16.69
N LYS A 105 11.77 15.53 -17.01
CA LYS A 105 12.31 15.59 -18.38
C LYS A 105 11.46 14.77 -19.34
N LEU A 106 11.04 13.58 -18.92
CA LEU A 106 10.18 12.70 -19.71
C LEU A 106 8.78 13.30 -19.90
N ALA A 107 8.17 13.85 -18.85
CA ALA A 107 6.86 14.50 -18.93
C ALA A 107 6.86 15.70 -19.89
N ALA A 108 7.91 16.54 -19.81
CA ALA A 108 8.10 17.67 -20.73
C ALA A 108 8.30 17.20 -22.18
N ALA A 109 9.06 16.12 -22.40
CA ALA A 109 9.25 15.54 -23.74
C ALA A 109 7.96 14.95 -24.34
N LEU A 110 7.04 14.48 -23.48
CA LEU A 110 5.75 13.91 -23.88
C LEU A 110 4.63 14.97 -23.97
N GLY A 111 4.91 16.25 -23.68
CA GLY A 111 3.92 17.32 -23.71
C GLY A 111 2.81 17.18 -22.67
N ILE A 112 3.07 16.45 -21.58
CA ILE A 112 2.12 16.29 -20.47
C ILE A 112 2.25 17.52 -19.58
N PRO A 113 1.18 18.33 -19.39
CA PRO A 113 1.27 19.53 -18.55
C PRO A 113 1.46 19.13 -17.08
N ASP A 114 2.32 19.87 -16.38
CA ASP A 114 2.58 19.70 -14.95
C ASP A 114 1.27 19.81 -14.16
N SER A 115 0.93 18.77 -13.40
CA SER A 115 -0.28 18.69 -12.59
C SER A 115 -0.22 19.56 -11.31
N LYS A 116 0.60 20.63 -11.29
CA LYS A 116 0.69 21.59 -10.18
C LYS A 116 0.18 22.96 -10.60
N THR A 117 -1.13 23.09 -10.77
CA THR A 117 -1.85 24.35 -10.59
C THR A 117 -3.23 24.08 -9.98
N SER A 118 -3.27 23.96 -8.64
CA SER A 118 -4.35 24.43 -7.75
C SER A 118 -3.87 24.32 -6.30
#